data_AF-N9ME40-F1
#
_entry.id   AF-N9ME40-F1
#
_cell.length_a   1.000
_cell.length_b   1.000
_cell.length_c   1.000
_cell.angle_alpha   90.00
_cell.angle_beta   90.00
_cell.angle_gamma   90.00
#
_symmetry.space_group_name_H-M   'P 1'
#
loop_
_entity.id
_entity.type
_entity.pdbx_description
1 polymer ?
#
loop_
_entity_poly.entity_id
_entity_poly.type
_entity_poly.pdbx_seq_one_letter_code
_entity_poly.pdbx_strand_id
1 'polypeptide(L)'
;MSPPKLTGVIVNEEGQLELSFDENINGSNPRAEDFTVVVDGEEIPVTDIIVQDDKIILITEPEIRDGQEVTVEYQDSTPDDNQGIKDSEGNVLEDLDSDDVGGVQNPDISGPVLLAAEVNANGNIELSFNEALDADNLSPLDSLVVTVGTAPDQTTVDVINIAADGNILTMITNPVITAGQSVSVENILIQPLEMMTMQFRTWQGMMPQALLQRIYPMEL
;
A
#
# COMPACT_ATOMS: atom_id res chain seq x y z
N MET A 1 -29.76 25.20 16.06
CA MET A 1 -28.77 24.13 15.87
C MET A 1 -28.79 23.81 14.38
N SER A 2 -27.65 23.45 13.83
CA SER A 2 -27.52 23.02 12.42
C SER A 2 -27.51 21.50 12.38
N PRO A 3 -27.81 20.88 11.24
CA PRO A 3 -27.50 19.46 11.05
C PRO A 3 -26.02 19.14 11.33
N PRO A 4 -25.70 17.88 11.69
CA PRO A 4 -24.33 17.40 11.83
C PRO A 4 -23.52 17.64 10.56
N LYS A 5 -22.21 17.86 10.68
CA LYS A 5 -21.31 18.05 9.55
C LYS A 5 -20.20 17.03 9.55
N LEU A 6 -19.91 16.51 8.36
CA LEU A 6 -18.75 15.65 8.15
C LEU A 6 -17.47 16.44 8.43
N THR A 7 -16.52 15.82 9.12
CA THR A 7 -15.21 16.40 9.48
C THR A 7 -14.04 15.60 8.94
N GLY A 8 -14.26 14.34 8.56
CA GLY A 8 -13.26 13.48 7.95
C GLY A 8 -13.79 12.10 7.65
N VAL A 9 -13.14 11.42 6.71
CA VAL A 9 -13.39 10.03 6.35
C VAL A 9 -12.07 9.29 6.27
N ILE A 10 -11.98 8.14 6.91
CA ILE A 10 -10.81 7.25 6.85
C ILE A 10 -11.24 5.82 6.52
N VAL A 11 -10.33 5.04 5.95
CA VAL A 11 -10.42 3.57 5.98
C VAL A 11 -9.65 3.10 7.23
N ASN A 12 -10.28 2.30 8.07
CA ASN A 12 -9.66 1.75 9.29
C ASN A 12 -8.86 0.47 9.00
N GLU A 13 -8.16 -0.06 10.01
CA GLU A 13 -7.34 -1.28 9.89
C GLU A 13 -8.15 -2.56 9.55
N GLU A 14 -9.49 -2.51 9.63
CA GLU A 14 -10.39 -3.60 9.26
C GLU A 14 -10.97 -3.43 7.84
N GLY A 15 -10.54 -2.41 7.07
CA GLY A 15 -11.03 -2.15 5.72
C GLY A 15 -12.43 -1.53 5.67
N GLN A 16 -12.89 -0.93 6.76
CA GLN A 16 -14.19 -0.26 6.88
C GLN A 16 -14.03 1.26 6.79
N LEU A 17 -15.07 1.95 6.33
CA LEU A 17 -15.10 3.42 6.29
C LEU A 17 -15.57 3.99 7.62
N GLU A 18 -14.78 4.87 8.23
CA GLU A 18 -15.16 5.64 9.40
C GLU A 18 -15.39 7.10 9.02
N LEU A 19 -16.64 7.55 9.12
CA LEU A 19 -17.08 8.93 8.89
C LEU A 19 -17.21 9.62 10.25
N SER A 20 -16.47 10.72 10.45
CA SER A 20 -16.49 11.51 11.69
C SER A 20 -17.30 12.79 11.54
N PHE A 21 -18.10 13.14 12.53
CA PHE A 21 -18.97 14.31 12.56
C PHE A 21 -18.55 15.32 13.63
N ASP A 22 -18.97 16.59 13.49
CA ASP A 22 -18.65 17.66 14.44
C ASP A 22 -19.49 17.63 15.73
N GLU A 23 -20.45 16.72 15.83
CA GLU A 23 -21.34 16.55 16.96
C GLU A 23 -21.84 15.12 17.12
N ASN A 24 -22.51 14.84 18.24
CA ASN A 24 -23.04 13.51 18.54
C ASN A 24 -24.25 13.18 17.65
N ILE A 25 -24.25 11.97 17.10
CA ILE A 25 -25.25 11.47 16.16
C ILE A 25 -25.87 10.13 16.58
N ASN A 26 -25.76 9.73 17.86
CA ASN A 26 -26.22 8.42 18.38
C ASN A 26 -27.71 8.10 18.12
N GLY A 27 -28.53 9.10 17.76
CA GLY A 27 -29.94 8.91 17.37
C GLY A 27 -30.17 8.66 15.88
N SER A 28 -29.11 8.65 15.07
CA SER A 28 -29.16 8.47 13.63
C SER A 28 -29.54 7.04 13.27
N ASN A 29 -30.23 6.92 12.13
CA ASN A 29 -30.59 5.66 11.53
C ASN A 29 -30.57 5.87 10.02
N PRO A 30 -29.40 6.01 9.38
CA PRO A 30 -29.34 6.11 7.92
C PRO A 30 -29.58 4.76 7.27
N ARG A 31 -29.88 4.74 5.97
CA ARG A 31 -30.06 3.50 5.21
C ARG A 31 -28.81 3.23 4.39
N ALA A 32 -28.46 1.97 4.19
CA ALA A 32 -27.28 1.59 3.41
C ALA A 32 -27.36 2.08 1.96
N GLU A 33 -28.57 2.04 1.38
CA GLU A 33 -28.86 2.51 0.03
C GLU A 33 -28.80 4.04 -0.16
N ASP A 34 -28.66 4.81 0.93
CA ASP A 34 -28.47 6.26 0.86
C ASP A 34 -26.98 6.63 0.70
N PHE A 35 -26.07 5.65 0.84
CA PHE A 35 -24.64 5.82 0.63
C PHE A 35 -24.22 5.29 -0.75
N THR A 36 -23.42 6.08 -1.45
CA THR A 36 -22.70 5.66 -2.65
C THR A 36 -21.22 5.57 -2.30
N VAL A 37 -20.66 4.36 -2.31
CA VAL A 37 -19.23 4.13 -2.07
C VAL A 37 -18.59 3.66 -3.36
N VAL A 38 -17.63 4.41 -3.88
CA VAL A 38 -16.88 4.06 -5.09
C VAL A 38 -15.44 3.76 -4.71
N VAL A 39 -14.94 2.60 -5.11
CA VAL A 39 -13.57 2.13 -4.87
C VAL A 39 -12.89 1.83 -6.20
N ASP A 40 -11.76 2.48 -6.48
CA ASP A 40 -11.02 2.38 -7.75
C ASP A 40 -11.92 2.59 -9.00
N GLY A 41 -12.95 3.45 -8.86
CA GLY A 41 -13.92 3.75 -9.92
C GLY A 41 -15.09 2.77 -10.05
N GLU A 42 -15.21 1.76 -9.19
CA GLU A 42 -16.34 0.83 -9.13
C GLU A 42 -17.18 1.05 -7.87
N GLU A 43 -18.50 1.16 -8.02
CA GLU A 43 -19.42 1.28 -6.89
C GLU A 43 -19.55 -0.07 -6.17
N ILE A 44 -19.35 -0.07 -4.85
CA ILE A 44 -19.49 -1.26 -3.99
C ILE A 44 -20.60 -1.04 -2.95
N PRO A 45 -21.37 -2.09 -2.60
CA PRO A 45 -22.47 -1.96 -1.66
C PRO A 45 -22.00 -1.78 -0.21
N VAL A 46 -22.69 -0.90 0.51
CA VAL A 46 -22.70 -0.88 1.98
C VAL A 46 -23.59 -2.03 2.47
N THR A 47 -23.06 -2.88 3.35
CA THR A 47 -23.73 -4.08 3.85
C THR A 47 -24.19 -3.96 5.31
N ASP A 48 -23.54 -3.10 6.09
CA ASP A 48 -23.93 -2.79 7.47
C ASP A 48 -23.49 -1.38 7.86
N ILE A 49 -24.16 -0.82 8.86
CA ILE A 49 -23.91 0.53 9.39
C ILE A 49 -23.89 0.48 10.90
N ILE A 50 -22.80 0.97 11.50
CA ILE A 50 -22.67 1.13 12.95
C ILE A 50 -22.60 2.62 13.27
N VAL A 51 -23.53 3.11 14.09
CA VAL A 51 -23.49 4.47 14.62
C VAL A 51 -22.93 4.44 16.04
N GLN A 52 -21.88 5.21 16.29
CA GLN A 52 -21.25 5.34 17.61
C GLN A 52 -20.78 6.76 17.86
N ASP A 53 -21.37 7.39 18.87
CA ASP A 53 -21.09 8.75 19.31
C ASP A 53 -21.20 9.78 18.19
N ASP A 54 -20.08 10.29 17.71
CA ASP A 54 -19.94 11.25 16.61
C ASP A 54 -19.47 10.58 15.31
N LYS A 55 -19.63 9.26 15.19
CA LYS A 55 -19.12 8.47 14.05
C LYS A 55 -20.16 7.54 13.44
N ILE A 56 -19.99 7.32 12.14
CA ILE A 56 -20.59 6.21 11.40
C ILE A 56 -19.48 5.31 10.87
N ILE A 57 -19.60 4.01 11.08
CA ILE A 57 -18.76 2.99 10.46
C ILE A 57 -19.59 2.30 9.39
N LEU A 58 -19.17 2.37 8.14
CA LEU A 58 -19.77 1.65 7.03
C LEU A 58 -18.95 0.39 6.74
N ILE A 59 -19.64 -0.75 6.69
CA ILE A 59 -19.05 -2.02 6.30
C ILE A 59 -19.44 -2.30 4.85
N THR A 60 -18.48 -2.52 3.98
CA THR A 60 -18.67 -2.78 2.55
C THR A 60 -18.31 -4.22 2.19
N GLU A 61 -18.83 -4.70 1.06
CA GLU A 61 -18.40 -5.98 0.47
C GLU A 61 -18.13 -5.77 -1.03
N PRO A 62 -16.88 -5.93 -1.50
CA PRO A 62 -15.70 -6.35 -0.74
C PRO A 62 -15.22 -5.31 0.29
N GLU A 63 -14.44 -5.76 1.29
CA GLU A 63 -13.69 -4.88 2.18
C GLU A 63 -12.71 -4.00 1.38
N ILE A 64 -12.49 -2.78 1.85
CA ILE A 64 -11.57 -1.83 1.22
C ILE A 64 -10.15 -2.15 1.65
N ARG A 65 -9.22 -2.18 0.70
CA ARG A 65 -7.79 -2.40 0.95
C ARG A 65 -7.04 -1.08 0.96
N ASP A 66 -5.94 -1.06 1.69
CA ASP A 66 -4.99 0.05 1.72
C ASP A 66 -4.59 0.49 0.31
N GLY A 67 -4.46 1.80 0.10
CA GLY A 67 -4.01 2.39 -1.16
C GLY A 67 -5.06 2.47 -2.27
N GLN A 68 -6.25 1.86 -2.10
CA GLN A 68 -7.35 2.03 -3.06
C GLN A 68 -7.92 3.45 -3.00
N GLU A 69 -8.27 4.00 -4.17
CA GLU A 69 -8.95 5.30 -4.25
C GLU A 69 -10.41 5.14 -3.86
N VAL A 70 -10.88 5.92 -2.88
CA VAL A 70 -12.25 5.80 -2.36
C VAL A 70 -12.94 7.16 -2.35
N THR A 71 -14.20 7.20 -2.81
CA THR A 71 -15.12 8.30 -2.57
C THR A 71 -16.37 7.80 -1.86
N VAL A 72 -16.95 8.66 -1.02
CA VAL A 72 -18.19 8.39 -0.31
C VAL A 72 -19.11 9.59 -0.46
N GLU A 73 -20.28 9.34 -1.03
CA GLU A 73 -21.39 10.29 -1.06
C GLU A 73 -22.53 9.74 -0.21
N TYR A 74 -23.34 10.63 0.35
CA TYR A 74 -24.61 10.27 0.98
C TYR A 74 -25.69 11.27 0.61
N GLN A 75 -26.89 10.75 0.37
CA GLN A 75 -28.09 11.53 0.09
C GLN A 75 -29.28 10.89 0.80
N ASP A 76 -29.89 11.61 1.74
CA ASP A 76 -31.10 11.12 2.41
C ASP A 76 -32.24 10.95 1.40
N SER A 77 -32.67 9.71 1.17
CA SER A 77 -33.79 9.40 0.27
C SER A 77 -35.16 9.66 0.89
N THR A 78 -35.21 10.00 2.18
CA THR A 78 -36.41 10.16 3.01
C THR A 78 -36.40 11.43 3.88
N PRO A 79 -36.08 12.63 3.35
CA PRO A 79 -35.76 13.82 4.14
C PRO A 79 -36.90 14.39 5.00
N ASP A 80 -38.15 13.99 4.74
CA ASP A 80 -39.34 14.44 5.48
C ASP A 80 -39.72 13.52 6.66
N ASP A 81 -38.95 12.47 6.93
CA ASP A 81 -39.19 11.56 8.04
C ASP A 81 -38.18 11.72 9.21
N ASN A 82 -38.06 10.71 10.07
CA ASN A 82 -37.15 10.71 11.22
C ASN A 82 -35.96 9.75 11.02
N GLN A 83 -35.76 9.25 9.80
CA GLN A 83 -34.64 8.44 9.34
C GLN A 83 -33.47 9.35 8.96
N GLY A 84 -32.28 8.79 8.71
CA GLY A 84 -31.12 9.54 8.25
C GLY A 84 -30.11 9.87 9.35
N ILE A 85 -29.11 10.69 8.98
CA ILE A 85 -28.07 11.21 9.86
C ILE A 85 -28.58 12.50 10.52
N LYS A 86 -28.58 12.56 11.84
CA LYS A 86 -29.15 13.69 12.59
C LYS A 86 -28.50 13.90 13.96
N ASP A 87 -28.63 15.12 14.45
CA ASP A 87 -28.20 15.50 15.80
C ASP A 87 -29.19 15.07 16.91
N SER A 88 -28.88 15.38 18.17
CA SER A 88 -29.74 15.11 19.32
C SER A 88 -31.02 15.94 19.36
N GLU A 89 -31.09 17.04 18.61
CA GLU A 89 -32.25 17.90 18.48
C GLU A 89 -33.17 17.50 17.31
N GLY A 90 -32.74 16.55 16.47
CA GLY A 90 -33.47 16.03 15.32
C GLY A 90 -33.25 16.82 14.02
N ASN A 91 -32.20 17.65 13.91
CA ASN A 91 -31.85 18.30 12.65
C ASN A 91 -31.16 17.26 11.74
N VAL A 92 -31.76 17.02 10.56
CA VAL A 92 -31.33 15.99 9.60
C VAL A 92 -30.33 16.58 8.61
N LEU A 93 -29.27 15.82 8.32
CA LEU A 93 -28.31 16.10 7.27
C LEU A 93 -28.87 15.60 5.93
N GLU A 94 -29.03 16.52 4.97
CA GLU A 94 -29.60 16.20 3.65
C GLU A 94 -28.63 15.38 2.79
N ASP A 95 -27.37 15.80 2.74
CA ASP A 95 -26.31 15.22 1.92
C ASP A 95 -24.90 15.41 2.52
N LEU A 96 -23.94 14.63 2.05
CA LEU A 96 -22.51 14.86 2.24
C LEU A 96 -21.70 14.30 1.07
N ASP A 97 -20.49 14.83 0.92
CA ASP A 97 -19.48 14.36 0.00
C ASP A 97 -18.13 14.29 0.73
N SER A 98 -17.44 13.16 0.63
CA SER A 98 -16.09 13.00 1.18
C SER A 98 -15.10 14.05 0.64
N ASP A 99 -15.28 14.54 -0.59
CA ASP A 99 -14.40 15.54 -1.19
C ASP A 99 -14.44 16.89 -0.44
N ASP A 100 -15.57 17.23 0.20
CA ASP A 100 -15.71 18.45 0.99
C ASP A 100 -14.81 18.48 2.23
N VAL A 101 -14.36 17.31 2.69
CA VAL A 101 -13.43 17.15 3.83
C VAL A 101 -12.03 16.69 3.42
N GLY A 102 -11.70 16.78 2.13
CA GLY A 102 -10.38 16.41 1.60
C GLY A 102 -10.26 14.95 1.15
N GLY A 103 -11.38 14.29 0.90
CA GLY A 103 -11.46 12.92 0.42
C GLY A 103 -11.29 11.88 1.53
N VAL A 104 -11.40 10.61 1.14
CA VAL A 104 -11.19 9.47 2.05
C VAL A 104 -9.69 9.23 2.23
N GLN A 105 -9.24 9.16 3.49
CA GLN A 105 -7.86 8.80 3.80
C GLN A 105 -7.71 7.27 3.82
N ASN A 106 -7.03 6.74 2.79
CA ASN A 106 -6.73 5.32 2.65
C ASN A 106 -5.28 5.10 2.17
N PRO A 107 -4.27 5.49 2.97
CA PRO A 107 -2.88 5.41 2.55
C PRO A 107 -2.45 3.94 2.37
N ASP A 108 -1.64 3.67 1.35
CA ASP A 108 -0.94 2.40 1.27
C ASP A 108 0.11 2.30 2.39
N ILE A 109 -0.04 1.29 3.24
CA ILE A 109 0.89 1.00 4.34
C ILE A 109 1.63 -0.33 4.14
N SER A 110 1.34 -1.05 3.05
CA SER A 110 2.04 -2.28 2.69
C SER A 110 3.32 -1.93 1.93
N GLY A 111 4.44 -2.49 2.38
CA GLY A 111 5.72 -2.29 1.70
C GLY A 111 5.96 -3.33 0.59
N PRO A 112 6.71 -2.99 -0.47
CA PRO A 112 7.10 -3.93 -1.52
C PRO A 112 7.77 -5.20 -1.00
N VAL A 113 7.27 -6.35 -1.44
CA VAL A 113 7.80 -7.68 -1.16
C VAL A 113 8.54 -8.22 -2.37
N LEU A 114 9.81 -8.53 -2.19
CA LEU A 114 10.61 -9.17 -3.22
C LEU A 114 10.11 -10.58 -3.54
N LEU A 115 9.79 -10.83 -4.81
CA LEU A 115 9.41 -12.13 -5.34
C LEU A 115 10.58 -12.88 -5.98
N ALA A 116 11.40 -12.18 -6.76
CA ALA A 116 12.48 -12.79 -7.52
C ALA A 116 13.66 -11.83 -7.67
N ALA A 117 14.81 -12.41 -7.97
CA ALA A 117 15.87 -11.66 -8.63
C ALA A 117 16.62 -12.51 -9.63
N GLU A 118 17.16 -11.83 -10.62
CA GLU A 118 18.08 -12.41 -11.59
C GLU A 118 19.16 -11.42 -12.00
N VAL A 119 20.20 -11.94 -12.66
CA VAL A 119 21.13 -11.12 -13.42
C VAL A 119 20.82 -11.37 -14.89
N ASN A 120 20.41 -10.34 -15.62
CA ASN A 120 20.02 -10.47 -17.01
C ASN A 120 21.23 -10.66 -17.94
N ALA A 121 20.99 -10.86 -19.23
CA ALA A 121 22.05 -11.10 -20.22
C ALA A 121 23.05 -9.93 -20.38
N ASN A 122 22.67 -8.73 -19.95
CA ASN A 122 23.53 -7.55 -19.98
C ASN A 122 24.39 -7.40 -18.71
N GLY A 123 24.21 -8.27 -17.71
CA GLY A 123 24.92 -8.20 -16.44
C GLY A 123 24.29 -7.25 -15.41
N ASN A 124 23.05 -6.80 -15.64
CA ASN A 124 22.29 -5.99 -14.68
C ASN A 124 21.56 -6.90 -13.71
N ILE A 125 21.42 -6.46 -12.46
CA ILE A 125 20.56 -7.13 -11.48
C ILE A 125 19.13 -6.66 -11.70
N GLU A 126 18.18 -7.58 -11.81
CA GLU A 126 16.74 -7.31 -11.88
C GLU A 126 16.09 -7.93 -10.65
N LEU A 127 15.38 -7.11 -9.87
CA LEU A 127 14.59 -7.52 -8.72
C LEU A 127 13.11 -7.37 -9.06
N SER A 128 12.31 -8.41 -8.88
CA SER A 128 10.86 -8.37 -9.10
C SER A 128 10.12 -8.32 -7.78
N PHE A 129 9.14 -7.43 -7.67
CA PHE A 129 8.30 -7.24 -6.50
C PHE A 129 6.85 -7.63 -6.77
N ASN A 130 6.08 -7.83 -5.69
CA ASN A 130 4.64 -8.11 -5.74
C ASN A 130 3.79 -6.91 -6.18
N GLU A 131 4.37 -5.72 -6.22
CA GLU A 131 3.69 -4.47 -6.50
C GLU A 131 4.60 -3.49 -7.25
N ALA A 132 3.99 -2.44 -7.81
CA ALA A 132 4.72 -1.39 -8.49
C ALA A 132 5.57 -0.59 -7.50
N LEU A 133 6.75 -0.16 -7.94
CA LEU A 133 7.66 0.65 -7.14
C LEU A 133 7.48 2.14 -7.45
N ASP A 134 7.67 2.97 -6.44
CA ASP A 134 7.78 4.42 -6.60
C ASP A 134 9.14 4.77 -7.24
N ALA A 135 9.12 5.04 -8.55
CA ALA A 135 10.32 5.37 -9.32
C ALA A 135 10.95 6.71 -8.94
N ASP A 136 10.20 7.59 -8.27
CA ASP A 136 10.68 8.91 -7.82
C ASP A 136 11.31 8.84 -6.41
N ASN A 137 11.15 7.72 -5.70
CA ASN A 137 11.63 7.53 -4.33
C ASN A 137 12.50 6.26 -4.17
N LEU A 138 13.45 6.06 -5.08
CA LEU A 138 14.39 4.93 -5.01
C LEU A 138 15.51 5.17 -3.99
N SER A 139 16.10 4.08 -3.51
CA SER A 139 17.22 4.13 -2.58
C SER A 139 18.44 4.88 -3.17
N PRO A 140 19.15 5.70 -2.40
CA PRO A 140 20.42 6.29 -2.86
C PRO A 140 21.42 5.23 -3.32
N LEU A 141 22.17 5.50 -4.40
CA LEU A 141 23.12 4.50 -4.94
C LEU A 141 24.18 4.07 -3.92
N ASP A 142 24.62 5.00 -3.07
CA ASP A 142 25.62 4.77 -2.03
C ASP A 142 25.07 4.04 -0.80
N SER A 143 23.75 3.81 -0.72
CA SER A 143 23.15 2.95 0.30
C SER A 143 23.16 1.48 -0.09
N LEU A 144 23.46 1.16 -1.35
CA LEU A 144 23.42 -0.20 -1.87
C LEU A 144 24.83 -0.79 -1.94
N VAL A 145 25.05 -1.89 -1.24
CA VAL A 145 26.28 -2.66 -1.29
C VAL A 145 26.04 -3.92 -2.10
N VAL A 146 26.69 -4.03 -3.26
CA VAL A 146 26.66 -5.24 -4.08
C VAL A 146 27.97 -5.99 -3.92
N THR A 147 27.87 -7.26 -3.50
CA THR A 147 29.02 -8.16 -3.35
C THR A 147 28.92 -9.30 -4.33
N VAL A 148 29.99 -9.57 -5.08
CA VAL A 148 30.06 -10.60 -6.12
C VAL A 148 31.04 -11.70 -5.68
N GLY A 149 30.66 -12.96 -5.90
CA GLY A 149 31.41 -14.14 -5.49
C GLY A 149 30.87 -14.77 -4.20
N THR A 150 31.64 -15.68 -3.63
CA THR A 150 31.34 -16.35 -2.37
C THR A 150 32.52 -16.22 -1.44
N ALA A 151 32.28 -16.03 -0.14
CA ALA A 151 33.33 -15.94 0.86
C ALA A 151 34.31 -17.13 0.77
N PRO A 152 35.64 -16.91 0.91
CA PRO A 152 36.29 -15.63 1.23
C PRO A 152 36.61 -14.74 0.02
N ASP A 153 36.45 -15.24 -1.21
CA ASP A 153 36.95 -14.58 -2.44
C ASP A 153 35.92 -13.63 -3.08
N GLN A 154 35.11 -12.97 -2.25
CA GLN A 154 34.07 -12.05 -2.71
C GLN A 154 34.59 -10.60 -2.84
N THR A 155 34.03 -9.83 -3.77
CA THR A 155 34.42 -8.45 -4.05
C THR A 155 33.21 -7.54 -4.12
N THR A 156 33.32 -6.33 -3.59
CA THR A 156 32.29 -5.29 -3.76
C THR A 156 32.37 -4.67 -5.15
N VAL A 157 31.22 -4.37 -5.74
CA VAL A 157 31.10 -3.63 -7.01
C VAL A 157 30.24 -2.38 -6.80
N ASP A 158 30.49 -1.33 -7.58
CA ASP A 158 29.76 -0.08 -7.44
C ASP A 158 28.40 -0.19 -8.13
N VAL A 159 27.33 0.30 -7.49
CA VAL A 159 26.05 0.54 -8.16
C VAL A 159 26.11 1.92 -8.81
N ILE A 160 26.04 1.95 -10.15
CA ILE A 160 26.17 3.19 -10.92
C ILE A 160 24.83 3.75 -11.40
N ASN A 161 23.79 2.92 -11.40
CA ASN A 161 22.43 3.34 -11.71
C ASN A 161 21.42 2.37 -11.11
N ILE A 162 20.27 2.90 -10.73
CA ILE A 162 19.06 2.13 -10.43
C ILE A 162 17.88 2.74 -11.17
N ALA A 163 16.94 1.90 -11.59
CA ALA A 163 15.71 2.34 -12.21
C ALA A 163 14.58 1.37 -11.84
N ALA A 164 13.40 1.91 -11.58
CA ALA A 164 12.18 1.12 -11.43
C ALA A 164 11.31 1.28 -12.68
N ASP A 165 10.70 0.18 -13.12
CA ASP A 165 9.67 0.15 -14.15
C ASP A 165 8.60 -0.85 -13.71
N GLY A 166 7.41 -0.34 -13.36
CA GLY A 166 6.38 -1.12 -12.69
C GLY A 166 6.92 -1.80 -11.44
N ASN A 167 6.88 -3.13 -11.40
CA ASN A 167 7.32 -3.94 -10.27
C ASN A 167 8.77 -4.46 -10.39
N ILE A 168 9.55 -3.95 -11.34
CA ILE A 168 10.94 -4.37 -11.55
C ILE A 168 11.89 -3.25 -11.16
N LEU A 169 12.83 -3.53 -10.25
CA LEU A 169 14.00 -2.70 -10.00
C LEU A 169 15.21 -3.24 -10.76
N THR A 170 15.78 -2.44 -11.65
CA THR A 170 17.03 -2.75 -12.35
C THR A 170 18.19 -2.01 -11.70
N MET A 171 19.25 -2.72 -11.33
CA MET A 171 20.51 -2.15 -10.87
C MET A 171 21.63 -2.41 -11.89
N ILE A 172 22.36 -1.36 -12.24
CA ILE A 172 23.53 -1.43 -13.11
C ILE A 172 24.78 -1.25 -12.25
N THR A 173 25.73 -2.18 -12.38
CA THR A 173 26.98 -2.15 -11.63
C THR A 173 28.19 -1.86 -12.50
N ASN A 174 29.26 -1.38 -11.86
CA ASN A 174 30.58 -1.29 -12.46
C ASN A 174 31.62 -1.94 -11.53
N PRO A 175 32.35 -2.99 -11.96
CA PRO A 175 32.21 -3.69 -13.24
C PRO A 175 30.84 -4.38 -13.40
N VAL A 176 30.47 -4.68 -14.64
CA VAL A 176 29.28 -5.48 -14.95
C VAL A 176 29.43 -6.90 -14.43
N ILE A 177 28.33 -7.48 -13.94
CA ILE A 177 28.33 -8.83 -13.38
C ILE A 177 28.43 -9.83 -14.53
N THR A 178 29.36 -10.78 -14.40
CA THR A 178 29.56 -11.83 -15.39
C THR A 178 28.68 -13.03 -15.08
N ALA A 179 28.19 -13.70 -16.13
CA ALA A 179 27.37 -14.88 -15.99
C ALA A 179 28.04 -15.96 -15.10
N GLY A 180 27.27 -16.54 -14.18
CA GLY A 180 27.72 -17.60 -13.28
C GLY A 180 28.30 -17.12 -11.94
N GLN A 181 28.36 -15.80 -11.69
CA GLN A 181 28.76 -15.27 -10.39
C GLN A 181 27.58 -15.26 -9.39
N SER A 182 27.86 -15.58 -8.13
CA SER A 182 26.94 -15.31 -7.02
C SER A 182 27.00 -13.82 -6.67
N VAL A 183 25.87 -13.23 -6.27
CA VAL A 183 25.75 -11.78 -6.00
C VAL A 183 24.86 -11.58 -4.79
N SER A 184 25.30 -10.76 -3.83
CA SER A 184 24.51 -10.33 -2.68
C SER A 184 24.23 -8.84 -2.81
N VAL A 185 23.04 -8.39 -2.43
CA VAL A 185 22.67 -6.98 -2.39
C VAL A 185 22.23 -6.64 -0.97
N GLU A 186 22.78 -5.56 -0.43
CA GLU A 186 22.44 -5.08 0.91
C GLU A 186 22.09 -3.60 0.84
N ASN A 187 20.98 -3.21 1.50
CA ASN A 187 20.64 -1.80 1.68
C ASN A 187 20.96 -1.38 3.12
N ILE A 188 21.95 -0.52 3.29
CA ILE A 188 22.49 -0.16 4.61
C ILE A 188 21.60 0.84 5.38
N LEU A 189 20.54 1.37 4.76
CA LEU A 189 19.62 2.34 5.37
C LEU A 189 18.42 1.70 6.09
N ILE A 190 18.10 0.43 5.82
CA ILE A 190 16.95 -0.25 6.43
C ILE A 190 17.38 -0.83 7.79
N GLN A 191 16.58 -0.62 8.83
CA GLN A 191 16.83 -1.13 10.19
C GLN A 191 15.67 -2.01 10.70
N PRO A 192 15.94 -3.21 11.26
CA PRO A 192 17.27 -3.85 11.32
C PRO A 192 17.80 -4.09 9.91
N LEU A 193 19.14 -4.17 9.74
CA LEU A 193 19.74 -4.45 8.43
C LEU A 193 19.11 -5.72 7.86
N GLU A 194 18.19 -5.57 6.92
CA GLU A 194 17.68 -6.68 6.14
C GLU A 194 18.77 -7.05 5.13
N MET A 195 19.62 -8.00 5.51
CA MET A 195 20.59 -8.59 4.59
C MET A 195 19.84 -9.45 3.57
N MET A 196 19.69 -8.93 2.36
CA MET A 196 19.16 -9.70 1.24
C MET A 196 20.29 -10.48 0.56
N THR A 197 20.72 -11.57 1.21
CA THR A 197 21.68 -12.48 0.58
C THR A 197 20.98 -13.27 -0.52
N MET A 198 21.17 -12.85 -1.76
CA MET A 198 20.71 -13.60 -2.92
C MET A 198 21.82 -14.56 -3.35
N GLN A 199 21.47 -15.78 -3.76
CA GLN A 199 22.45 -16.72 -4.31
C GLN A 199 22.06 -17.00 -5.76
N PHE A 200 22.63 -16.22 -6.68
CA PHE A 200 22.43 -16.44 -8.10
C PHE A 200 23.24 -17.68 -8.53
N ARG A 201 22.55 -18.66 -9.11
CA ARG A 201 23.15 -19.76 -9.87
C ARG A 201 22.53 -19.77 -11.26
N THR A 202 23.34 -19.68 -12.31
CA THR A 202 22.89 -20.06 -13.65
C THR A 202 23.74 -21.24 -14.15
N TRP A 203 23.07 -22.24 -14.74
CA TRP A 203 23.69 -23.34 -15.47
C TRP A 203 23.34 -23.19 -16.94
N GLN A 204 24.28 -23.54 -17.83
CA GLN A 204 24.14 -23.39 -19.27
C GLN A 204 22.88 -24.14 -19.79
N GLY A 205 21.90 -23.42 -20.33
CA GLY A 205 21.00 -23.95 -21.35
C GLY A 205 19.49 -24.03 -21.10
N MET A 206 18.92 -23.66 -19.94
CA MET A 206 17.47 -23.55 -19.74
C MET A 206 17.14 -22.46 -18.69
N MET A 207 15.93 -21.88 -18.75
CA MET A 207 15.49 -20.72 -17.94
C MET A 207 15.85 -20.86 -16.45
N PRO A 208 16.53 -19.88 -15.84
CA PRO A 208 16.96 -19.94 -14.46
C PRO A 208 15.79 -19.70 -13.48
N GLN A 209 15.82 -20.37 -12.33
CA GLN A 209 15.08 -19.97 -11.14
C GLN A 209 16.07 -19.78 -9.99
N ALA A 210 16.05 -18.61 -9.36
CA ALA A 210 16.82 -18.35 -8.15
C ALA A 210 16.23 -19.13 -6.97
N LEU A 211 17.09 -19.59 -6.06
CA LEU A 211 16.66 -20.12 -4.76
C LEU A 211 16.79 -18.97 -3.76
N LEU A 212 15.67 -18.34 -3.44
CA LEU A 212 15.61 -17.27 -2.45
C LEU A 212 15.93 -17.86 -1.07
N GLN A 213 17.06 -17.50 -0.48
CA GLN A 213 17.32 -17.77 0.93
C GLN A 213 17.28 -16.45 1.69
N ARG A 214 16.14 -16.15 2.32
CA ARG A 214 16.07 -15.09 3.33
C ARG A 214 16.88 -15.59 4.54
N ILE A 215 18.09 -15.07 4.72
CA ILE A 215 18.88 -15.33 5.92
C ILE A 215 18.53 -14.22 6.90
N TYR A 216 17.76 -14.55 7.93
CA TYR A 216 17.60 -13.65 9.07
C TYR A 216 18.97 -13.45 9.74
N PRO A 217 19.33 -12.21 10.16
CA PRO A 217 20.54 -12.02 10.94
C PRO A 217 20.48 -12.94 12.17
N MET A 218 21.58 -13.64 12.46
CA MET A 218 21.72 -14.27 13.77
C MET A 218 21.76 -13.14 14.80
N GLU A 219 20.83 -13.14 15.74
CA GLU A 219 20.93 -12.30 16.95
C GLU A 219 22.32 -12.56 17.58
N LEU A 220 23.12 -11.50 17.67
CA LEU A 220 24.41 -11.49 18.38
C LEU A 220 24.18 -11.28 19.88
#